data_AF-A0A8B8N6A0-F1
#
_entry.id   AF-A0A8B8N6A0-F1
#
_cell.length_a   1.000
_cell.length_b   1.000
_cell.length_c   1.000
_cell.angle_alpha   90.00
_cell.angle_beta   90.00
_cell.angle_gamma   90.00
#
_symmetry.space_group_name_H-M   'P 1'
#
loop_
_entity.id
_entity.type
_entity.pdbx_description
1 polymer ?
#
loop_
_entity_poly.entity_id
_entity_poly.type
_entity_poly.pdbx_seq_one_letter_code
_entity_poly.pdbx_strand_id
1 'polypeptide(L)'
;MVVSYYVVQNCSLGRLQDSNAVLSHFNEYSENCFNEVSGDFSKNTRLLRSMKSDLDYIFQKLRSMKAKLLATYPDAFSDDSKGGIVDCRPDLELSQ
;
A
#
# COMPACT_ATOMS: atom_id res chain seq x y z
N MET A 1 8.96 27.04 -56.16
CA MET A 1 9.91 26.82 -55.07
C MET A 1 9.37 27.29 -53.71
N VAL A 2 8.95 28.55 -53.57
CA VAL A 2 8.42 29.11 -52.28
C VAL A 2 7.15 28.40 -51.79
N VAL A 3 6.20 28.09 -52.69
CA VAL A 3 4.96 27.39 -52.34
C VAL A 3 5.23 25.98 -51.79
N SER A 4 6.13 25.20 -52.42
CA SER A 4 6.53 23.88 -51.90
C SER A 4 7.18 23.97 -50.53
N TYR A 5 8.01 24.98 -50.28
CA TYR A 5 8.63 25.19 -48.97
C TYR A 5 7.57 25.46 -47.90
N TYR A 6 6.59 26.33 -48.21
CA TYR A 6 5.48 26.65 -47.30
C TYR A 6 4.60 25.42 -46.99
N VAL A 7 4.31 24.59 -48.00
CA VAL A 7 3.53 23.35 -47.83
C VAL A 7 4.27 22.38 -46.91
N VAL A 8 5.57 22.16 -47.12
CA VAL A 8 6.39 21.27 -46.28
C VAL A 8 6.44 21.76 -44.84
N GLN A 9 6.60 23.07 -44.64
CA GLN A 9 6.60 23.68 -43.30
C GLN A 9 5.25 23.46 -42.59
N ASN A 10 4.13 23.71 -43.26
CA ASN A 10 2.80 23.48 -42.66
C ASN A 10 2.54 22.00 -42.37
N CYS A 11 2.97 21.08 -43.23
CA CYS A 11 2.87 19.65 -42.95
C CYS A 11 3.70 19.23 -41.74
N SER A 12 4.93 19.76 -41.59
CA SER A 12 5.75 19.48 -40.40
C SER A 12 5.11 20.03 -39.12
N LEU A 13 4.54 21.24 -39.17
CA LEU A 13 3.83 21.84 -38.04
C LEU A 13 2.58 21.05 -37.66
N GLY A 14 1.76 20.64 -38.62
CA GLY A 14 0.57 19.81 -38.37
C GLY A 14 0.91 18.51 -37.65
N ARG A 15 1.94 17.78 -38.12
CA ARG A 15 2.38 16.54 -37.46
C ARG A 15 2.87 16.75 -36.03
N LEU A 16 3.56 17.86 -35.76
CA LEU A 16 4.01 18.22 -34.42
C LEU A 16 2.82 18.56 -33.52
N GLN A 17 1.83 19.27 -34.06
CA GLN A 17 0.61 19.61 -33.33
C GLN A 17 -0.21 18.36 -32.98
N ASP A 18 -0.36 17.42 -33.93
CA ASP A 18 -1.01 16.13 -33.69
C ASP A 18 -0.29 15.34 -32.60
N SER A 19 1.05 15.28 -32.67
CA SER A 19 1.86 14.60 -31.65
C SER A 19 1.69 15.24 -30.27
N ASN A 20 1.66 16.57 -30.21
CA ASN A 20 1.47 17.30 -28.96
C ASN A 20 0.07 17.07 -28.38
N ALA A 21 -0.97 16.99 -29.22
CA ALA A 21 -2.32 16.65 -28.77
C ALA A 21 -2.38 15.25 -28.15
N VAL A 22 -1.72 14.26 -28.76
CA VAL A 22 -1.63 12.90 -28.21
C VAL A 22 -0.89 12.89 -26.87
N LEU A 23 0.23 13.61 -26.76
CA LEU A 23 0.99 13.71 -25.50
C LEU A 23 0.20 14.41 -24.41
N SER A 24 -0.56 15.45 -24.73
CA SER A 24 -1.41 16.15 -23.77
C SER A 24 -2.49 15.22 -23.22
N HIS A 25 -3.16 14.47 -24.10
CA HIS A 25 -4.16 13.48 -23.68
C HIS A 25 -3.53 12.35 -22.84
N PHE A 26 -2.34 11.88 -23.22
CA PHE A 26 -1.61 10.89 -22.43
C PHE A 26 -1.26 11.41 -21.04
N ASN A 27 -0.78 12.65 -20.94
CA ASN A 27 -0.45 13.28 -19.66
C ASN A 27 -1.69 13.38 -18.76
N GLU A 28 -2.81 13.89 -19.28
CA GLU A 28 -4.07 13.98 -18.54
C GLU A 28 -4.56 12.60 -18.09
N TYR A 29 -4.53 11.61 -18.97
CA TYR A 29 -4.90 10.23 -18.63
C TYR A 29 -3.98 9.65 -17.54
N SER A 30 -2.67 9.86 -17.67
CA SER A 30 -1.69 9.35 -16.70
C SER A 30 -1.84 10.01 -15.32
N GLU A 31 -2.15 11.30 -15.29
CA GLU A 31 -2.42 12.05 -14.06
C GLU A 31 -3.70 11.54 -13.38
N ASN A 32 -4.77 11.34 -14.14
CA ASN A 32 -6.02 10.80 -13.61
C ASN A 32 -5.83 9.40 -13.02
N CYS A 33 -5.13 8.52 -13.74
CA CYS A 33 -4.80 7.18 -13.26
C CYS A 33 -3.96 7.23 -11.97
N PHE A 34 -2.96 8.12 -11.91
CA PHE A 34 -2.13 8.30 -10.72
C PHE A 34 -2.94 8.82 -9.54
N ASN A 35 -3.82 9.79 -9.75
CA ASN A 35 -4.65 10.38 -8.69
C ASN A 35 -5.63 9.37 -8.10
N GLU A 36 -6.22 8.51 -8.93
CA GLU A 36 -7.07 7.41 -8.48
C GLU A 36 -6.29 6.44 -7.58
N VAL A 37 -5.16 5.92 -8.06
CA VAL A 37 -4.37 4.90 -7.34
C VAL A 37 -3.72 5.47 -6.09
N SER A 38 -3.18 6.69 -6.15
CA SER A 38 -2.50 7.33 -5.01
C SER A 38 -3.47 7.66 -3.87
N GLY A 39 -4.71 8.04 -4.20
CA GLY A 39 -5.77 8.27 -3.22
C GLY A 39 -6.09 7.00 -2.42
N ASP A 40 -6.29 5.88 -3.12
CA ASP A 40 -6.59 4.61 -2.47
C ASP A 40 -5.39 4.03 -1.71
N PHE A 41 -4.18 4.17 -2.26
CA PHE A 41 -2.95 3.79 -1.55
C PHE A 41 -2.79 4.55 -0.23
N SER A 42 -3.07 5.87 -0.23
CA SER A 42 -3.02 6.70 0.97
C SER A 42 -4.04 6.25 2.03
N LYS A 43 -5.29 5.99 1.62
CA LYS A 43 -6.34 5.45 2.50
C LYS A 43 -5.94 4.11 3.10
N ASN A 44 -5.49 3.17 2.27
CA ASN A 44 -5.08 1.83 2.69
C ASN A 44 -3.91 1.89 3.68
N THR A 45 -2.90 2.72 3.39
CA THR A 45 -1.76 2.89 4.29
C THR A 45 -2.19 3.50 5.65
N ARG A 46 -3.17 4.41 5.65
CA ARG A 46 -3.73 4.95 6.90
C ARG A 46 -4.48 3.89 7.70
N LEU A 47 -5.26 3.04 7.04
CA LEU A 47 -5.95 1.93 7.69
C LEU A 47 -4.95 0.95 8.32
N LEU A 48 -3.91 0.53 7.58
CA LEU A 48 -2.87 -0.35 8.10
C LEU A 48 -2.16 0.22 9.34
N ARG A 49 -1.90 1.53 9.36
CA ARG A 49 -1.34 2.19 10.56
C ARG A 49 -2.29 2.14 11.75
N SER A 50 -3.60 2.33 11.53
CA SER A 50 -4.60 2.20 12.59
C SER A 50 -4.63 0.79 13.15
N MET A 51 -4.74 -0.21 12.28
CA MET A 51 -4.76 -1.63 12.66
C MET A 51 -3.50 -2.02 13.44
N LYS A 52 -2.33 -1.54 13.03
CA LYS A 52 -1.08 -1.74 13.78
C LYS A 52 -1.19 -1.17 15.20
N SER A 53 -1.67 0.07 15.33
CA SER A 53 -1.84 0.71 16.65
C SER A 53 -2.82 -0.06 17.54
N ASP A 54 -3.91 -0.57 16.94
CA ASP A 54 -4.91 -1.36 17.66
C ASP A 54 -4.30 -2.68 18.15
N LEU A 55 -3.52 -3.37 17.31
CA LEU A 55 -2.79 -4.57 17.68
C LEU A 55 -1.76 -4.31 18.78
N ASP A 56 -0.97 -3.24 18.68
CA ASP A 56 -0.02 -2.83 19.72
C ASP A 56 -0.73 -2.62 21.06
N TYR A 57 -1.90 -1.97 21.05
CA TYR A 57 -2.72 -1.78 22.24
C TYR A 57 -3.24 -3.10 22.82
N ILE A 58 -3.76 -4.01 21.98
CA ILE A 58 -4.25 -5.33 22.40
C ILE A 58 -3.11 -6.13 23.05
N PHE A 59 -1.94 -6.20 22.42
CA PHE A 59 -0.78 -6.92 22.96
C PHE A 59 -0.29 -6.30 24.28
N GLN A 60 -0.24 -4.97 24.37
CA GLN A 60 0.11 -4.28 25.61
C GLN A 60 -0.89 -4.59 26.73
N LYS A 61 -2.19 -4.60 26.42
CA LYS A 61 -3.25 -4.91 27.39
C LYS A 61 -3.14 -6.36 27.87
N LEU A 62 -2.97 -7.31 26.95
CA LEU A 62 -2.77 -8.73 27.27
C LEU A 62 -1.55 -8.93 28.16
N ARG A 63 -0.41 -8.31 27.82
CA ARG A 63 0.82 -8.39 28.63
C ARG A 63 0.60 -7.81 30.03
N SER A 64 -0.10 -6.69 30.12
CA SER A 64 -0.44 -6.05 31.40
C SER A 64 -1.37 -6.92 32.24
N MET A 65 -2.37 -7.56 31.64
CA MET A 65 -3.29 -8.47 32.34
C MET A 65 -2.56 -9.73 32.82
N LYS A 66 -1.72 -10.32 31.97
CA LYS A 66 -0.90 -11.48 32.34
C LYS A 66 0.05 -11.15 33.50
N ALA A 67 0.72 -10.00 33.46
CA ALA A 67 1.60 -9.55 34.54
C ALA A 67 0.84 -9.36 35.86
N LYS A 68 -0.35 -8.77 35.81
CA LYS A 68 -1.22 -8.64 37.00
C LYS A 68 -1.62 -10.01 37.55
N LEU A 69 -2.01 -10.95 36.68
CA LEU A 69 -2.45 -12.27 37.13
C LEU A 69 -1.30 -13.07 37.77
N LEU A 70 -0.09 -12.99 37.20
CA LEU A 70 1.13 -13.56 37.80
C LEU A 70 1.48 -12.93 39.15
N ALA A 71 1.28 -11.61 39.30
CA ALA A 71 1.54 -10.92 40.56
C ALA A 71 0.52 -11.29 41.65
N THR A 72 -0.75 -11.47 41.29
CA THR A 72 -1.82 -11.82 42.24
C THR A 72 -1.83 -13.32 42.57
N TYR A 73 -1.50 -14.18 41.60
CA TYR A 73 -1.52 -15.63 41.75
C TYR A 73 -0.25 -16.25 41.13
N PRO A 74 0.89 -16.21 41.84
CA PRO A 74 2.16 -16.71 41.33
C PRO A 74 2.14 -18.23 41.08
N ASP A 75 1.34 -18.98 41.83
CA ASP A 75 1.26 -20.44 41.73
C ASP A 75 0.27 -20.93 40.64
N ALA A 76 -0.46 -20.03 39.98
CA ALA A 76 -1.48 -20.39 38.98
C ALA A 76 -0.92 -20.71 37.59
N PHE A 77 0.37 -20.44 37.34
CA PHE A 77 1.04 -20.70 36.08
C PHE A 77 2.25 -21.62 36.29
N SER A 78 1.98 -22.91 36.53
CA SER A 78 2.99 -23.97 36.43
C SER A 78 3.52 -24.04 34.99
N ASP A 79 4.84 -24.22 34.84
CA ASP A 79 5.62 -24.11 33.60
C ASP A 79 5.16 -25.08 32.46
N ASP A 80 4.34 -26.07 32.80
CA ASP A 80 3.83 -27.13 31.91
C ASP A 80 2.86 -26.64 30.81
N SER A 81 2.39 -25.39 30.89
CA SER A 81 1.44 -24.81 29.93
C SER A 81 2.10 -24.02 28.79
N LYS A 82 3.43 -24.06 28.66
CA LYS A 82 4.18 -23.57 27.47
C LYS A 82 4.05 -24.49 26.25
N GLY A 83 2.88 -25.10 26.04
CA GLY A 83 2.56 -25.75 24.78
C GLY A 83 2.60 -24.68 23.69
N GLY A 84 3.56 -24.81 22.76
CA GLY A 84 3.78 -23.84 21.70
C GLY A 84 2.46 -23.49 21.00
N ILE A 85 2.12 -22.21 20.99
CA ILE A 85 1.10 -21.69 20.08
C ILE A 85 1.69 -21.86 18.68
N VAL A 86 1.37 -22.99 18.07
CA VAL A 86 1.62 -23.24 16.65
C VAL A 86 0.55 -22.46 15.89
N ASP A 87 1.01 -21.56 15.04
CA ASP A 87 0.15 -20.82 14.12
C ASP A 87 -0.35 -21.80 13.04
N CYS A 88 -1.56 -22.33 13.23
CA CYS A 88 -2.17 -23.35 12.35
C CYS A 88 -2.78 -22.77 11.07
N ARG A 89 -2.35 -21.59 10.62
CA ARG A 89 -2.85 -21.00 9.37
C ARG A 89 -2.38 -21.85 8.18
N PRO A 90 -3.30 -22.43 7.39
CA PRO A 90 -2.98 -23.40 6.34
C PRO A 90 -2.26 -22.81 5.12
N ASP A 91 -2.15 -21.47 5.03
CA ASP A 91 -1.54 -20.74 3.91
C ASP A 91 -0.07 -20.39 4.12
N LEU A 92 0.51 -20.68 5.28
CA LEU A 92 1.91 -20.41 5.57
C LEU A 92 2.80 -21.57 5.10
N GLU A 93 2.85 -21.80 3.79
CA GLU A 93 3.88 -22.64 3.17
C GLU A 93 5.25 -22.06 3.56
N LEU A 94 5.94 -22.77 4.45
CA LEU A 94 7.34 -22.56 4.75
C LEU A 94 8.11 -22.82 3.44
N SER A 95 8.31 -21.77 2.64
CA SER A 95 9.20 -21.84 1.49
C SER A 95 10.56 -22.34 1.98
N GLN A 96 10.89 -23.58 1.60
CA GLN A 96 12.22 -24.16 1.77
C GLN A 96 13.26 -23.38 0.97
#